data_AF-A0A8E0IMB0-F1
#
_entry.id   AF-A0A8E0IMB0-F1
#
_cell.length_a   1.000
_cell.length_b   1.000
_cell.length_c   1.000
_cell.angle_alpha   90.00
_cell.angle_beta   90.00
_cell.angle_gamma   90.00
#
_symmetry.space_group_name_H-M   'P 1'
#
loop_
_entity.id
_entity.type
_entity.pdbx_description
1 polymer ?
#
loop_
_entity_poly.entity_id
_entity_poly.type
_entity_poly.pdbx_seq_one_letter_code
_entity_poly.pdbx_strand_id
1 'polypeptide(L)' 'MKEVMNMSDKTRLENGQETLAKVDGAAAANVMHSLADIAPDVGKYILEFAFSDIYNRPGLDLKQREMITVTALLIQG' A
#
# COMPACT_ATOMS: atom_id res chain seq x y z
N MET A 1 20.14 -31.59 -7.84
CA MET A 1 18.77 -31.37 -7.36
C MET A 1 18.82 -30.18 -6.40
N LYS A 2 18.55 -28.96 -6.90
CA LYS A 2 18.48 -27.79 -6.02
C LYS A 2 17.06 -27.74 -5.48
N GLU A 3 16.92 -27.86 -4.17
CA GLU A 3 15.66 -27.55 -3.49
C GLU A 3 15.25 -26.13 -3.89
N VAL A 4 14.10 -26.04 -4.56
CA VAL A 4 13.43 -24.77 -4.79
C VAL A 4 12.83 -24.38 -3.45
N MET A 5 13.59 -23.61 -2.68
CA MET A 5 13.13 -23.00 -1.43
C MET A 5 11.88 -22.20 -1.77
N ASN A 6 10.72 -22.68 -1.32
CA ASN A 6 9.45 -22.02 -1.50
C ASN A 6 9.50 -20.70 -0.72
N MET A 7 9.77 -19.58 -1.40
CA MET A 7 9.45 -18.25 -0.88
C MET A 7 7.95 -18.31 -0.60
N SER A 8 7.52 -18.19 0.65
CA SER A 8 6.08 -18.07 0.91
C SER A 8 5.56 -16.89 0.08
N ASP A 9 4.64 -17.15 -0.85
CA ASP A 9 3.99 -16.07 -1.60
C ASP A 9 3.39 -15.09 -0.59
N LYS A 10 3.94 -13.87 -0.53
CA LYS A 10 3.44 -12.86 0.41
C LYS A 10 1.98 -12.62 0.13
N THR A 11 1.17 -12.57 1.19
CA THR A 11 -0.23 -12.20 1.06
C THR A 11 -0.34 -10.77 0.55
N ARG A 12 -1.46 -10.45 -0.12
CA ARG A 12 -1.72 -9.06 -0.57
C ARG A 12 -1.65 -8.07 0.58
N LEU A 13 -2.10 -8.49 1.77
CA LEU A 13 -2.06 -7.69 2.98
C LEU A 13 -0.62 -7.38 3.41
N GLU A 14 0.24 -8.39 3.53
CA GLU A 14 1.65 -8.22 3.93
C GLU A 14 2.41 -7.34 2.92
N ASN A 15 2.21 -7.59 1.63
CA ASN A 15 2.84 -6.78 0.58
C ASN A 15 2.35 -5.32 0.61
N GLY A 16 1.06 -5.10 0.86
CA GLY A 16 0.48 -3.77 1.03
C GLY A 16 1.04 -3.02 2.24
N GLN A 17 1.22 -3.72 3.38
CA GLN A 17 1.82 -3.16 4.58
C GLN A 17 3.27 -2.74 4.34
N GLU A 18 4.07 -3.56 3.65
CA GLU A 18 5.45 -3.22 3.31
C GLU A 18 5.53 -2.02 2.36
N THR A 19 4.67 -1.95 1.35
CA THR A 19 4.64 -0.81 0.44
C THR A 19 4.20 0.45 1.16
N LEU A 20 3.14 0.40 1.96
CA LEU A 20 2.67 1.54 2.74
C LEU A 20 3.73 2.05 3.72
N ALA A 21 4.48 1.16 4.38
CA ALA A 21 5.57 1.54 5.26
C ALA A 21 6.70 2.32 4.55
N LYS A 22 6.93 2.04 3.26
CA LYS A 22 7.91 2.79 2.44
C LYS A 22 7.40 4.17 2.03
N VAL A 23 6.08 4.36 1.95
CA VAL A 23 5.46 5.64 1.55
C VAL A 23 5.29 6.56 2.76
N ASP A 24 4.56 6.11 3.78
CA ASP A 24 4.08 6.96 4.88
C ASP A 24 4.75 6.69 6.23
N GLY A 25 5.58 5.65 6.33
CA GLY A 25 6.29 5.29 7.55
C GLY A 25 5.35 5.21 8.76
N ALA A 26 5.59 6.04 9.79
CA ALA A 26 4.80 6.05 11.01
C ALA A 26 3.36 6.57 10.83
N ALA A 27 3.08 7.40 9.82
CA ALA A 27 1.75 7.96 9.60
C ALA A 27 0.72 6.90 9.18
N ALA A 28 1.17 5.85 8.49
CA ALA A 28 0.37 4.71 8.09
C ALA A 28 -0.36 4.04 9.26
N ALA A 29 0.34 3.86 10.39
CA ALA A 29 -0.21 3.21 11.58
C ALA A 29 -1.38 4.02 12.17
N ASN A 30 -1.27 5.36 12.17
CA ASN A 30 -2.33 6.22 12.68
C ASN A 30 -3.60 6.13 11.84
N VAL A 31 -3.48 6.05 10.51
CA VAL A 31 -4.63 5.90 9.61
C VAL A 31 -5.27 4.53 9.78
N MET A 32 -4.49 3.46 9.90
CA MET A 32 -5.05 2.13 10.15
C MET A 32 -5.74 2.05 11.51
N HIS A 33 -5.18 2.70 12.54
CA HIS A 33 -5.78 2.76 13.86
C HIS A 33 -7.10 3.53 13.86
N SER A 34 -7.18 4.67 13.18
CA SER A 34 -8.43 5.46 13.11
C SER A 34 -9.55 4.72 12.37
N LEU A 35 -9.21 3.81 11.47
CA LEU A 35 -10.17 2.99 10.73
C LEU A 35 -10.57 1.70 11.45
N ALA A 36 -9.82 1.24 12.45
CA ALA A 36 -10.00 -0.08 13.07
C ALA A 36 -11.40 -0.29 13.66
N ASP A 37 -11.93 0.72 14.36
CA ASP A 37 -13.23 0.64 15.04
C ASP A 37 -14.39 1.19 14.20
N ILE A 38 -14.09 1.90 13.11
CA ILE A 38 -15.10 2.60 12.28
C ILE A 38 -15.36 1.85 10.97
N ALA A 39 -14.30 1.47 10.27
CA ALA A 39 -14.37 0.88 8.94
C ALA A 39 -13.14 0.00 8.66
N PRO A 40 -12.99 -1.14 9.35
CA PRO A 40 -11.81 -2.01 9.22
C PRO A 40 -11.63 -2.53 7.79
N ASP A 41 -12.72 -2.77 7.06
CA ASP A 41 -12.67 -3.21 5.66
C ASP A 41 -12.05 -2.14 4.75
N VAL A 42 -12.23 -0.84 5.06
CA VAL A 42 -11.58 0.24 4.31
C VAL A 42 -10.07 0.21 4.52
N GLY A 43 -9.61 -0.02 5.76
CA GLY A 43 -8.19 -0.24 6.04
C GLY A 43 -7.63 -1.43 5.26
N LYS A 44 -8.38 -2.53 5.19
CA LYS A 44 -8.02 -3.70 4.38
C LYS A 44 -7.93 -3.37 2.89
N TYR A 45 -8.86 -2.62 2.32
CA TYR A 45 -8.80 -2.22 0.92
C TYR A 45 -7.62 -1.29 0.62
N ILE A 46 -7.30 -0.36 1.51
CA ILE A 46 -6.12 0.49 1.38
C ILE A 46 -4.87 -0.38 1.24
N LEU A 47 -4.71 -1.38 2.12
CA LEU A 47 -3.54 -2.26 2.09
C LEU A 47 -3.56 -3.21 0.88
N GLU A 48 -4.62 -3.99 0.70
CA GLU A 48 -4.64 -5.06 -0.31
C GLU A 48 -4.83 -4.53 -1.73
N PHE A 49 -5.58 -3.47 -1.94
CA PHE A 49 -5.84 -2.94 -3.28
C PHE A 49 -4.91 -1.77 -3.60
N ALA A 50 -4.93 -0.68 -2.82
CA ALA A 50 -4.16 0.50 -3.18
C ALA A 50 -2.65 0.25 -3.06
N PHE A 51 -2.17 -0.19 -1.90
CA PHE A 51 -0.73 -0.33 -1.65
C PHE A 51 -0.15 -1.66 -2.13
N SER A 52 -0.94 -2.73 -2.28
CA SER A 52 -0.49 -3.98 -2.87
C SER A 52 -0.61 -4.00 -4.39
N ASP A 53 -1.82 -3.83 -4.94
CA ASP A 53 -2.08 -4.07 -6.37
C ASP A 53 -1.79 -2.85 -7.25
N ILE A 54 -2.02 -1.62 -6.78
CA ILE A 54 -1.91 -0.39 -7.60
C ILE A 54 -0.51 0.21 -7.50
N TYR A 55 0.00 0.42 -6.29
CA TYR A 55 1.30 1.05 -6.05
C TYR A 55 2.47 0.22 -6.59
N ASN A 56 2.35 -1.11 -6.59
CA ASN A 56 3.41 -2.00 -7.08
C ASN A 56 3.33 -2.29 -8.59
N ARG A 57 2.40 -1.67 -9.33
CA ARG A 57 2.35 -1.84 -10.81
C ARG A 57 3.66 -1.35 -11.45
N PRO A 58 4.13 -2.00 -12.52
CA PRO A 58 5.23 -1.45 -13.30
C PRO A 58 4.81 -0.16 -14.03
N GLY A 59 5.79 0.62 -14.48
CA GLY A 59 5.59 1.77 -15.37
C GLY A 59 5.79 3.14 -14.73
N LEU A 60 5.55 3.27 -13.42
CA LEU A 60 5.81 4.51 -12.67
C LEU A 60 6.63 4.20 -11.41
N ASP A 61 7.67 5.00 -11.18
CA ASP A 61 8.39 4.99 -9.92
C ASP A 61 7.58 5.65 -8.79
N LEU A 62 8.03 5.49 -7.55
CA LEU A 62 7.31 6.00 -6.38
C LEU A 62 7.18 7.54 -6.40
N LYS A 63 8.22 8.26 -6.88
CA LYS A 63 8.18 9.73 -6.93
C LYS A 63 7.12 10.22 -7.92
N GLN A 64 7.02 9.56 -9.07
CA GLN A 64 6.01 9.86 -10.07
C GLN A 64 4.59 9.62 -9.54
N ARG A 65 4.39 8.53 -8.79
CA ARG A 65 3.10 8.20 -8.16
C ARG A 65 2.68 9.27 -7.16
N GLU A 66 3.56 9.66 -6.25
CA GLU A 66 3.26 10.69 -5.27
C GLU A 66 3.00 12.06 -5.90
N MET A 67 3.72 12.42 -6.97
CA MET A 67 3.46 13.65 -7.72
C MET A 67 2.06 13.65 -8.34
N ILE A 68 1.61 12.52 -8.89
CA ILE A 68 0.26 12.37 -9.44
C ILE A 68 -0.78 12.47 -8.32
N THR A 69 -0.56 11.79 -7.18
CA THR A 69 -1.46 11.84 -6.02
C THR A 69 -1.65 13.28 -5.53
N VAL A 70 -0.55 14.02 -5.30
CA VAL A 70 -0.62 15.42 -4.87
C VAL A 70 -1.36 16.29 -5.90
N THR A 71 -1.10 16.09 -7.20
CA THR A 71 -1.78 16.83 -8.27
C THR A 71 -3.28 16.54 -8.29
N ALA A 72 -3.67 15.28 -8.13
CA ALA A 72 -5.07 14.89 -8.08
C ALA A 72 -5.79 15.50 -6.86
N LEU A 73 -5.15 15.46 -5.69
CA LEU A 73 -5.69 16.08 -4.46
C LEU A 73 -5.80 17.60 -4.58
N LEU A 74 -4.84 18.26 -5.24
CA LEU A 74 -4.87 19.69 -5.51
C LEU A 74 -6.09 20.08 -6.37
N ILE A 75 -6.41 19.28 -7.38
CA ILE A 75 -7.53 19.54 -8.29
C ILE A 75 -8.89 19.20 -7.64
N GLN A 76 -8.92 18.26 -6.71
CA GLN A 76 -10.16 17.84 -6.03
C GLN A 76 -10.70 18.89 -5.05
N GLY A 77 -9.90 19.92 -4.70
CA GLY A 77 -10.25 21.00 -3.78
C GLY A 77 -11.42 21.88 -4.21
#